data_AF-A0A0Q8ARH2-F1
#
_entry.id   AF-A0A0Q8ARH2-F1
#
_cell.length_a   1.000
_cell.length_b   1.000
_cell.length_c   1.000
_cell.angle_alpha   90.00
_cell.angle_beta   90.00
_cell.angle_gamma   90.00
#
_symmetry.space_group_name_H-M   'P 1'
#
loop_
_entity.id
_entity.type
_entity.pdbx_description
1 polymer ?
#
loop_
_entity_poly.entity_id
_entity_poly.type
_entity_poly.pdbx_seq_one_letter_code
_entity_poly.pdbx_strand_id
1 'polypeptide(L)'
;MPFPPLVAPVETLDDAERTRTARHVALAGFGDIAQRRLAAAHVAVVGAGGLGSPTVLALAAAGVGTLTVIDDDEVEASNLQRQVMHRVADVGRPKVDSAVRVAGDLSPGTVVRPVAVRLTPDNAAELLAGAHVVVDGTDTFETRDAVAAACEQLGVPLVWGVVQEFHAQATVFWSAPPAGIAPVRLSDLYPTSTVGDVPTCAQVGVLGSLCLQVGALLATEAVKLITGVGEPLLGRVVVIDALRGRTDEVPLRPATAPAPAVRVSAPPAAADVPHLDADATRAALAGGATLIDVREPHETARGVIPGAVELPLGRLLAEPALAGAGPVIVVCQVGVRADRAARALRAAGVDAAVLAGGMDAWTAESAARVDA
;
A
#
# COMPACT_ATOMS: atom_id res chain seq x y z
N MET A 1 29.78 -6.85 3.30
CA MET A 1 30.44 -5.82 2.46
C MET A 1 29.41 -4.76 2.15
N PRO A 2 29.75 -3.47 2.14
CA PRO A 2 28.79 -2.43 1.79
C PRO A 2 28.23 -2.69 0.39
N PHE A 3 26.94 -2.45 0.21
CA PHE A 3 26.28 -2.57 -1.09
C PHE A 3 26.92 -1.56 -2.07
N PRO A 4 27.21 -1.94 -3.33
CA PRO A 4 27.81 -0.99 -4.26
C PRO A 4 26.80 0.14 -4.57
N PRO A 5 27.24 1.41 -4.56
CA PRO A 5 26.37 2.55 -4.84
C PRO A 5 25.91 2.54 -6.29
N LEU A 6 24.65 2.93 -6.53
CA LEU A 6 24.12 3.09 -7.88
C LEU A 6 24.63 4.33 -8.61
N VAL A 7 24.93 5.39 -7.86
CA VAL A 7 25.14 6.72 -8.41
C VAL A 7 26.56 7.19 -8.09
N ALA A 8 27.24 7.76 -9.10
CA ALA A 8 28.50 8.45 -8.89
C ALA A 8 28.24 9.83 -8.25
N PRO A 9 29.10 10.30 -7.33
CA PRO A 9 28.89 11.60 -6.69
C PRO A 9 29.08 12.74 -7.69
N VAL A 10 28.32 13.84 -7.52
CA VAL A 10 28.72 15.12 -8.12
C VAL A 10 30.09 15.57 -7.60
N GLU A 11 30.75 16.49 -8.30
CA GLU A 11 32.06 16.99 -7.90
C GLU A 11 32.00 17.71 -6.55
N THR A 12 31.07 18.67 -6.42
CA THR A 12 30.85 19.43 -5.19
C THR A 12 29.36 19.72 -5.00
N LEU A 13 28.95 19.88 -3.74
CA LEU A 13 27.65 20.49 -3.40
C LEU A 13 27.77 22.02 -3.42
N ASP A 14 26.67 22.75 -3.41
CA ASP A 14 26.68 24.16 -3.02
C ASP A 14 26.74 24.29 -1.47
N ASP A 15 27.05 25.50 -0.98
CA ASP A 15 27.21 25.75 0.46
C ASP A 15 25.89 25.68 1.25
N ALA A 16 24.77 26.05 0.61
CA ALA A 16 23.47 26.01 1.25
C ALA A 16 23.04 24.55 1.51
N GLU A 17 23.25 23.70 0.51
CA GLU A 17 22.99 22.27 0.57
C GLU A 17 23.90 21.59 1.59
N ARG A 18 25.21 21.89 1.58
CA ARG A 18 26.14 21.41 2.64
C ARG A 18 25.64 21.73 4.04
N THR A 19 25.15 22.95 4.25
CA THR A 19 24.65 23.40 5.55
C THR A 19 23.37 22.64 5.93
N ARG A 20 22.43 22.51 5.00
CA ARG A 20 21.15 21.84 5.18
C ARG A 20 21.32 20.36 5.54
N THR A 21 22.26 19.68 4.88
CA THR A 21 22.48 18.24 5.02
C THR A 21 23.66 17.90 5.93
N ALA A 22 24.19 18.87 6.70
CA ALA A 22 25.34 18.67 7.59
C ALA A 22 25.15 17.51 8.59
N ARG A 23 23.90 17.26 9.01
CA ARG A 23 23.56 16.14 9.90
C ARG A 23 23.67 14.77 9.22
N HIS A 24 23.43 14.67 7.91
CA HIS A 24 23.69 13.44 7.16
C HIS A 24 25.19 13.20 7.01
N VAL A 25 25.95 14.24 6.68
CA VAL A 25 27.41 14.15 6.52
C VAL A 25 28.10 13.68 7.80
N ALA A 26 27.58 14.06 8.97
CA ALA A 26 28.10 13.62 10.25
C ALA A 26 27.83 12.13 10.59
N LEU A 27 26.94 11.44 9.86
CA LEU A 27 26.65 10.03 10.09
C LEU A 27 27.84 9.15 9.70
N ALA A 28 28.23 8.26 10.61
CA ALA A 28 29.27 7.28 10.35
C ALA A 28 28.88 6.38 9.17
N GLY A 29 29.77 6.27 8.17
CA GLY A 29 29.54 5.49 6.95
C GLY A 29 28.78 6.21 5.84
N PHE A 30 28.16 7.37 6.11
CA PHE A 30 27.48 8.18 5.10
C PHE A 30 28.45 9.20 4.47
N GLY A 31 28.82 10.23 5.24
CA GLY A 31 29.79 11.24 4.83
C GLY A 31 29.37 12.10 3.63
N ASP A 32 30.29 12.96 3.20
CA ASP A 32 30.09 13.90 2.10
C ASP A 32 29.87 13.20 0.75
N ILE A 33 30.54 12.06 0.52
CA ILE A 33 30.41 11.29 -0.73
C ILE A 33 28.97 10.78 -0.91
N ALA A 34 28.35 10.20 0.13
CA ALA A 34 26.97 9.71 0.02
C ALA A 34 25.99 10.86 -0.25
N GLN A 35 26.19 12.02 0.38
CA GLN A 35 25.35 13.19 0.11
C GLN A 35 25.49 13.69 -1.34
N ARG A 36 26.71 13.70 -1.89
CA ARG A 36 26.94 14.04 -3.31
C ARG A 36 26.34 13.01 -4.28
N ARG A 37 26.21 11.75 -3.88
CA ARG A 37 25.46 10.74 -4.66
C ARG A 37 23.97 11.01 -4.65
N LEU A 38 23.38 11.42 -3.51
CA LEU A 38 21.98 11.84 -3.47
C LEU A 38 21.73 13.04 -4.39
N ALA A 39 22.59 14.06 -4.34
CA ALA A 39 22.48 15.23 -5.22
C ALA A 39 22.63 14.89 -6.72
N ALA A 40 23.32 13.81 -7.07
CA ALA A 40 23.43 13.30 -8.45
C ALA A 40 22.26 12.40 -8.87
N ALA A 41 21.46 11.91 -7.91
CA ALA A 41 20.49 10.88 -8.16
C ALA A 41 19.20 11.40 -8.81
N HIS A 42 18.61 10.53 -9.62
CA HIS A 42 17.28 10.67 -10.19
C HIS A 42 16.43 9.49 -9.71
N VAL A 43 15.35 9.79 -8.99
CA VAL A 43 14.38 8.81 -8.49
C VAL A 43 13.02 9.07 -9.15
N ALA A 44 12.42 8.03 -9.71
CA ALA A 44 11.03 8.07 -10.14
C ALA A 44 10.13 7.55 -9.01
N VAL A 45 9.10 8.31 -8.63
CA VAL A 45 8.11 7.92 -7.64
C VAL A 45 6.77 7.78 -8.35
N VAL A 46 6.25 6.56 -8.40
CA VAL A 46 4.96 6.23 -9.03
C VAL A 46 3.88 6.22 -7.95
N GLY A 47 2.88 7.07 -8.13
CA GLY A 47 1.86 7.36 -7.12
C GLY A 47 2.33 8.45 -6.16
N ALA A 48 1.53 9.51 -6.05
CA ALA A 48 1.64 10.63 -5.13
C ALA A 48 0.71 10.45 -3.91
N GLY A 49 0.18 9.24 -3.71
CA GLY A 49 -0.77 8.90 -2.66
C GLY A 49 -0.15 8.67 -1.27
N GLY A 50 -0.72 7.72 -0.51
CA GLY A 50 -0.38 7.53 0.90
C GLY A 50 1.08 7.14 1.14
N LEU A 51 1.69 6.37 0.23
CA LEU A 51 3.10 5.97 0.31
C LEU A 51 4.02 6.95 -0.41
N GLY A 52 3.60 7.41 -1.60
CA GLY A 52 4.38 8.35 -2.40
C GLY A 52 4.58 9.69 -1.71
N SER A 53 3.55 10.20 -1.04
CA SER A 53 3.60 11.49 -0.35
C SER A 53 4.74 11.59 0.69
N PRO A 54 4.81 10.72 1.72
CA PRO A 54 5.92 10.70 2.66
C PRO A 54 7.27 10.34 2.00
N THR A 55 7.27 9.53 0.93
CA THR A 55 8.47 9.22 0.15
C THR A 55 9.06 10.48 -0.50
N VAL A 56 8.26 11.25 -1.23
CA VAL A 56 8.68 12.50 -1.89
C VAL A 56 9.19 13.50 -0.87
N LEU A 57 8.47 13.69 0.24
CA LEU A 57 8.89 14.53 1.36
C LEU A 57 10.29 14.15 1.86
N ALA A 58 10.50 12.86 2.15
CA ALA A 58 11.76 12.36 2.69
C ALA A 58 12.91 12.46 1.69
N LEU A 59 12.69 12.12 0.41
CA LEU A 59 13.73 12.17 -0.62
C LEU A 59 14.12 13.61 -0.98
N ALA A 60 13.15 14.52 -1.08
CA ALA A 60 13.44 15.93 -1.28
C ALA A 60 14.20 16.49 -0.09
N ALA A 61 13.74 16.24 1.15
CA ALA A 61 14.45 16.64 2.36
C ALA A 61 15.86 16.02 2.44
N ALA A 62 16.08 14.82 1.90
CA ALA A 62 17.39 14.19 1.87
C ALA A 62 18.36 14.81 0.84
N GLY A 63 17.87 15.66 -0.08
CA GLY A 63 18.69 16.28 -1.12
C GLY A 63 18.88 15.40 -2.35
N VAL A 64 17.88 14.58 -2.70
CA VAL A 64 17.89 13.91 -4.01
C VAL A 64 17.85 14.96 -5.13
N GLY A 65 18.73 14.83 -6.12
CA GLY A 65 18.89 15.82 -7.17
C GLY A 65 17.68 15.97 -8.08
N THR A 66 17.10 14.87 -8.53
CA THR A 66 15.90 14.88 -9.39
C THR A 66 14.86 13.88 -8.91
N LEU A 67 13.60 14.34 -8.82
CA LEU A 67 12.44 13.51 -8.57
C LEU A 67 11.48 13.60 -9.75
N THR A 68 11.21 12.47 -10.40
CA THR A 68 10.06 12.36 -11.32
C THR A 68 8.88 11.82 -10.53
N VAL A 69 7.78 12.56 -10.45
CA VAL A 69 6.59 12.13 -9.69
C VAL A 69 5.44 11.93 -10.65
N ILE A 70 4.92 10.70 -10.71
CA ILE A 70 3.94 10.27 -11.69
C ILE A 70 2.64 9.93 -10.97
N ASP A 71 1.58 10.68 -11.22
CA ASP A 71 0.25 10.46 -10.68
C ASP A 71 -0.77 11.27 -11.51
N ASP A 72 -1.88 10.68 -11.91
CA ASP A 72 -2.93 11.34 -12.70
C ASP A 72 -4.11 11.88 -11.87
N ASP A 73 -4.14 11.59 -10.57
CA ASP A 73 -5.25 12.00 -9.73
C ASP A 73 -5.12 13.46 -9.27
N GLU A 74 -6.26 14.01 -8.84
CA GLU A 74 -6.33 15.26 -8.09
C GLU A 74 -6.35 15.01 -6.58
N VAL A 75 -6.01 16.04 -5.81
CA VAL A 75 -6.09 15.99 -4.34
C VAL A 75 -7.54 15.98 -3.89
N GLU A 76 -7.89 15.01 -3.05
CA GLU A 76 -9.21 14.92 -2.42
C GLU A 76 -9.15 15.12 -0.90
N ALA A 77 -10.19 15.72 -0.31
CA ALA A 77 -10.27 15.92 1.14
C ALA A 77 -10.23 14.59 1.92
N SER A 78 -10.86 13.55 1.40
CA SER A 78 -10.88 12.18 1.95
C SER A 78 -9.48 11.55 2.06
N ASN A 79 -8.53 12.06 1.28
CA ASN A 79 -7.19 11.52 1.13
C ASN A 79 -6.17 12.19 2.09
N LEU A 80 -6.50 13.37 2.63
CA LEU A 80 -5.60 14.17 3.46
C LEU A 80 -5.17 13.49 4.77
N GLN A 81 -5.95 12.52 5.29
CA GLN A 81 -5.60 11.78 6.51
C GLN A 81 -4.32 10.93 6.38
N ARG A 82 -3.90 10.61 5.15
CA ARG A 82 -2.73 9.76 4.86
C ARG A 82 -1.75 10.35 3.84
N GLN A 83 -2.15 11.36 3.06
CA GLN A 83 -1.33 11.96 2.00
C GLN A 83 -0.77 13.33 2.44
N VAL A 84 0.21 13.27 3.34
CA VAL A 84 0.66 14.41 4.16
C VAL A 84 1.43 15.53 3.44
N MET A 85 1.77 15.33 2.17
CA MET A 85 2.37 16.38 1.34
C MET A 85 1.33 17.34 0.77
N HIS A 86 0.07 16.89 0.67
CA HIS A 86 -1.05 17.69 0.20
C HIS A 86 -1.63 18.52 1.35
N ARG A 87 -2.09 19.72 1.03
CA ARG A 87 -2.73 20.65 1.95
C ARG A 87 -4.22 20.72 1.65
N VAL A 88 -5.01 21.18 2.62
CA VAL A 88 -6.43 21.48 2.41
C VAL A 88 -6.64 22.46 1.24
N ALA A 89 -5.70 23.40 1.05
CA ALA A 89 -5.72 24.36 -0.05
C ALA A 89 -5.44 23.77 -1.44
N ASP A 90 -5.01 22.50 -1.52
CA ASP A 90 -4.69 21.83 -2.77
C ASP A 90 -5.85 21.00 -3.32
N VAL A 91 -6.95 20.85 -2.58
CA VAL A 91 -8.09 20.04 -3.02
C VAL A 91 -8.57 20.48 -4.40
N GLY A 92 -8.71 19.51 -5.32
CA GLY A 92 -9.05 19.74 -6.73
C GLY A 92 -7.88 20.16 -7.63
N ARG A 93 -6.63 20.10 -7.14
CA ARG A 93 -5.43 20.29 -7.96
C ARG A 93 -4.75 18.95 -8.23
N PRO A 94 -4.00 18.81 -9.34
CA PRO A 94 -3.19 17.62 -9.58
C PRO A 94 -2.27 17.29 -8.40
N LYS A 95 -2.22 16.03 -7.98
CA LYS A 95 -1.38 15.61 -6.84
C LYS A 95 0.09 15.92 -7.07
N VAL A 96 0.58 15.79 -8.30
CA VAL A 96 1.97 16.05 -8.68
C VAL A 96 2.42 17.50 -8.43
N ASP A 97 1.50 18.47 -8.43
CA ASP A 97 1.83 19.87 -8.13
C ASP A 97 2.28 20.05 -6.67
N SER A 98 1.73 19.23 -5.76
CA SER A 98 2.16 19.25 -4.36
C SER A 98 3.61 18.81 -4.20
N ALA A 99 4.08 17.88 -5.04
CA ALA A 99 5.47 17.44 -5.02
C ALA A 99 6.43 18.57 -5.42
N VAL A 100 6.09 19.33 -6.46
CA VAL A 100 6.87 20.49 -6.91
C VAL A 100 6.99 21.52 -5.79
N ARG A 101 5.86 21.88 -5.17
CA ARG A 101 5.84 22.83 -4.05
C ARG A 101 6.72 22.34 -2.89
N VAL A 102 6.48 21.11 -2.43
CA VAL A 102 7.13 20.57 -1.24
C VAL A 102 8.64 20.44 -1.43
N ALA A 103 9.08 20.01 -2.61
CA ALA A 103 10.52 19.97 -2.90
C ALA A 103 11.13 21.37 -2.89
N GLY A 104 10.48 22.35 -3.51
CA GLY A 104 10.93 23.75 -3.48
C GLY A 104 11.00 24.34 -2.06
N ASP A 105 10.03 23.99 -1.20
CA ASP A 105 9.99 24.42 0.20
C ASP A 105 11.11 23.77 1.06
N LEU A 106 11.51 22.53 0.76
CA LEU A 106 12.43 21.72 1.58
C LEU A 106 13.88 21.69 1.09
N SER A 107 14.08 21.70 -0.24
CA SER A 107 15.36 21.52 -0.91
C SER A 107 15.32 22.22 -2.27
N PRO A 108 15.60 23.54 -2.32
CA PRO A 108 15.52 24.32 -3.56
C PRO A 108 16.39 23.79 -4.72
N GLY A 109 17.42 23.00 -4.43
CA GLY A 109 18.27 22.35 -5.43
C GLY A 109 17.66 21.07 -6.04
N THR A 110 16.63 20.49 -5.42
CA THR A 110 15.94 19.31 -5.94
C THR A 110 15.01 19.70 -7.09
N VAL A 111 15.29 19.15 -8.29
CA VAL A 111 14.44 19.33 -9.46
C VAL A 111 13.29 18.33 -9.44
N VAL A 112 12.04 18.81 -9.49
CA VAL A 112 10.87 17.93 -9.62
C VAL A 112 10.34 17.98 -11.05
N ARG A 113 10.14 16.79 -11.65
CA ARG A 113 9.43 16.59 -12.91
C ARG A 113 8.04 16.04 -12.60
N PRO A 114 7.00 16.88 -12.53
CA PRO A 114 5.63 16.42 -12.35
C PRO A 114 5.13 15.79 -13.64
N VAL A 115 4.55 14.59 -13.56
CA VAL A 115 3.97 13.88 -14.69
C VAL A 115 2.53 13.50 -14.35
N ALA A 116 1.59 14.34 -14.79
CA ALA A 116 0.16 14.15 -14.56
C ALA A 116 -0.47 13.17 -15.57
N VAL A 117 0.00 11.93 -15.60
CA VAL A 117 -0.49 10.89 -16.52
C VAL A 117 -0.63 9.54 -15.81
N ARG A 118 -1.62 8.75 -16.24
CA ARG A 118 -1.78 7.38 -15.75
C ARG A 118 -0.63 6.53 -16.31
N LEU A 119 0.12 5.89 -15.44
CA LEU A 119 1.12 4.91 -15.85
C LEU A 119 0.41 3.62 -16.24
N THR A 120 0.70 3.16 -17.45
CA THR A 120 0.16 1.94 -18.06
C THR A 120 1.31 1.08 -18.60
N PRO A 121 1.08 -0.20 -18.93
CA PRO A 121 2.10 -1.03 -19.54
C PRO A 121 2.74 -0.41 -20.80
N ASP A 122 1.97 0.35 -21.58
CA ASP A 122 2.41 0.93 -22.85
C ASP A 122 3.38 2.11 -22.69
N ASN A 123 3.28 2.87 -21.58
CA ASN A 123 4.08 4.08 -21.36
C ASN A 123 5.10 3.94 -20.22
N ALA A 124 5.01 2.89 -19.39
CA ALA A 124 5.82 2.75 -18.18
C ALA A 124 7.33 2.81 -18.43
N ALA A 125 7.83 2.10 -19.46
CA ALA A 125 9.26 2.08 -19.77
C ALA A 125 9.79 3.46 -20.21
N GLU A 126 8.97 4.25 -20.93
CA GLU A 126 9.32 5.61 -21.34
C GLU A 126 9.34 6.55 -20.14
N LEU A 127 8.29 6.51 -19.31
CA LEU A 127 8.16 7.39 -18.14
C LEU A 127 9.24 7.15 -17.07
N LEU A 128 9.70 5.90 -16.93
CA LEU A 128 10.72 5.51 -15.95
C LEU A 128 12.15 5.58 -16.50
N ALA A 129 12.33 5.94 -17.77
CA ALA A 129 13.63 5.98 -18.41
C ALA A 129 14.61 6.95 -17.71
N GLY A 130 15.84 6.48 -17.50
CA GLY A 130 16.90 7.26 -16.87
C GLY A 130 16.77 7.46 -15.36
N ALA A 131 15.77 6.86 -14.69
CA ALA A 131 15.75 6.74 -13.24
C ALA A 131 16.86 5.80 -12.76
N HIS A 132 17.53 6.16 -11.67
CA HIS A 132 18.49 5.28 -11.02
C HIS A 132 17.78 4.28 -10.09
N VAL A 133 16.66 4.69 -9.50
CA VAL A 133 15.79 3.89 -8.64
C VAL A 133 14.34 4.28 -8.93
N VAL A 134 13.44 3.32 -8.94
CA VAL A 134 11.98 3.55 -8.98
C VAL A 134 11.41 3.22 -7.61
N VAL A 135 10.49 4.05 -7.11
CA VAL A 135 9.70 3.78 -5.91
C VAL A 135 8.23 3.66 -6.31
N ASP A 136 7.62 2.53 -5.98
CA ASP A 136 6.20 2.26 -6.24
C ASP A 136 5.37 2.44 -4.96
N GLY A 137 4.54 3.47 -4.97
CA GLY A 137 3.57 3.79 -3.94
C GLY A 137 2.12 3.63 -4.40
N THR A 138 1.87 2.86 -5.46
CA THR A 138 0.55 2.66 -6.07
C THR A 138 -0.30 1.65 -5.30
N ASP A 139 -1.61 1.75 -5.46
CA ASP A 139 -2.61 0.96 -4.70
C ASP A 139 -3.38 -0.06 -5.55
N THR A 140 -3.07 -0.18 -6.84
CA THR A 140 -3.66 -1.19 -7.73
C THR A 140 -2.62 -2.22 -8.15
N PHE A 141 -3.04 -3.48 -8.32
CA PHE A 141 -2.12 -4.52 -8.78
C PHE A 141 -1.70 -4.32 -10.24
N GLU A 142 -2.61 -3.85 -11.10
CA GLU A 142 -2.32 -3.57 -12.52
C GLU A 142 -1.17 -2.58 -12.68
N THR A 143 -1.19 -1.45 -11.96
CA THR A 143 -0.09 -0.48 -12.03
C THR A 143 1.20 -1.06 -11.45
N ARG A 144 1.13 -1.82 -10.35
CA ARG A 144 2.32 -2.48 -9.75
C ARG A 144 3.00 -3.43 -10.74
N ASP A 145 2.21 -4.22 -11.46
CA ASP A 145 2.72 -5.15 -12.47
C ASP A 145 3.36 -4.39 -13.64
N ALA A 146 2.71 -3.31 -14.13
CA ALA A 146 3.27 -2.45 -15.17
C ALA A 146 4.60 -1.78 -14.75
N VAL A 147 4.68 -1.26 -13.53
CA VAL A 147 5.91 -0.65 -12.98
C VAL A 147 7.01 -1.71 -12.82
N ALA A 148 6.69 -2.88 -12.28
CA ALA A 148 7.64 -3.98 -12.11
C ALA A 148 8.19 -4.45 -13.46
N ALA A 149 7.32 -4.70 -14.44
CA ALA A 149 7.73 -5.10 -15.79
C ALA A 149 8.65 -4.07 -16.45
N ALA A 150 8.34 -2.78 -16.32
CA ALA A 150 9.18 -1.71 -16.85
C ALA A 150 10.54 -1.61 -16.14
N CYS A 151 10.58 -1.75 -14.80
CA CYS A 151 11.85 -1.81 -14.06
C CYS A 151 12.69 -3.02 -14.47
N GLU A 152 12.05 -4.18 -14.67
CA GLU A 152 12.74 -5.38 -15.16
C GLU A 152 13.34 -5.19 -16.55
N GLN A 153 12.58 -4.56 -17.47
CA GLN A 153 13.03 -4.22 -18.82
C GLN A 153 14.22 -3.23 -18.81
N LEU A 154 14.17 -2.23 -17.94
CA LEU A 154 15.20 -1.19 -17.83
C LEU A 154 16.41 -1.64 -16.99
N GLY A 155 16.29 -2.74 -16.24
CA GLY A 155 17.32 -3.21 -15.31
C GLY A 155 17.50 -2.32 -14.08
N VAL A 156 16.48 -1.52 -13.73
CA VAL A 156 16.50 -0.55 -12.63
C VAL A 156 15.89 -1.18 -11.38
N PRO A 157 16.45 -0.96 -10.17
CA PRO A 157 15.84 -1.46 -8.94
C PRO A 157 14.50 -0.77 -8.64
N LEU A 158 13.54 -1.59 -8.21
CA LEU A 158 12.22 -1.19 -7.77
C LEU A 158 12.14 -1.31 -6.24
N VAL A 159 12.02 -0.17 -5.57
CA VAL A 159 11.64 -0.08 -4.16
C VAL A 159 10.13 -0.14 -4.08
N TRP A 160 9.60 -1.19 -3.45
CA TRP A 160 8.18 -1.50 -3.48
C TRP A 160 7.62 -1.55 -2.06
N GLY A 161 6.41 -1.01 -1.88
CA GLY A 161 5.69 -1.11 -0.63
C GLY A 161 4.19 -1.11 -0.79
N VAL A 162 3.51 -1.75 0.15
CA VAL A 162 2.04 -1.83 0.20
C VAL A 162 1.56 -1.69 1.62
N VAL A 163 0.35 -1.14 1.77
CA VAL A 163 -0.35 -1.04 3.04
C VAL A 163 -1.79 -1.47 2.82
N GLN A 164 -2.31 -2.26 3.75
CA GLN A 164 -3.71 -2.67 3.78
C GLN A 164 -4.16 -2.74 5.23
N GLU A 165 -5.21 -2.00 5.58
CA GLU A 165 -5.70 -1.85 6.96
C GLU A 165 -4.60 -1.40 7.94
N PHE A 166 -4.04 -2.35 8.69
CA PHE A 166 -3.00 -2.18 9.70
C PHE A 166 -1.72 -2.99 9.39
N HIS A 167 -1.64 -3.58 8.20
CA HIS A 167 -0.49 -4.37 7.77
C HIS A 167 0.22 -3.67 6.63
N ALA A 168 1.53 -3.84 6.57
CA ALA A 168 2.32 -3.37 5.46
C ALA A 168 3.39 -4.38 5.05
N GLN A 169 3.81 -4.28 3.79
CA GLN A 169 4.98 -4.98 3.29
C GLN A 169 5.87 -4.00 2.55
N ALA A 170 7.18 -4.21 2.63
CA ALA A 170 8.16 -3.46 1.84
C ALA A 170 9.33 -4.37 1.44
N THR A 171 9.85 -4.18 0.23
CA THR A 171 10.99 -4.92 -0.31
C THR A 171 11.66 -4.14 -1.43
N VAL A 172 12.80 -4.64 -1.90
CA VAL A 172 13.43 -4.19 -3.14
C VAL A 172 13.43 -5.34 -4.14
N PHE A 173 12.89 -5.11 -5.32
CA PHE A 173 13.01 -6.00 -6.47
C PHE A 173 14.10 -5.48 -7.41
N TRP A 174 14.91 -6.38 -7.95
CA TRP A 174 15.92 -6.03 -8.94
C TRP A 174 16.27 -7.25 -9.79
N SER A 175 15.96 -7.20 -11.10
CA SER A 175 16.21 -8.28 -12.06
C SER A 175 17.67 -8.36 -12.54
N ALA A 176 18.41 -7.26 -12.43
CA ALA A 176 19.80 -7.13 -12.87
C ALA A 176 20.69 -6.54 -11.75
N PRO A 177 20.73 -7.16 -10.55
CA PRO A 177 21.51 -6.64 -9.44
C PRO A 177 23.02 -6.78 -9.68
N PRO A 178 23.86 -6.15 -8.86
CA PRO A 178 25.32 -6.30 -8.93
C PRO A 178 25.75 -7.76 -8.78
N ALA A 179 26.92 -8.08 -9.33
CA ALA A 179 27.46 -9.43 -9.32
C ALA A 179 27.53 -10.01 -7.89
N GLY A 180 27.09 -11.27 -7.75
CA GLY A 180 27.06 -11.98 -6.46
C GLY A 180 25.77 -11.83 -5.67
N ILE A 181 24.79 -11.06 -6.16
CA ILE A 181 23.46 -10.95 -5.56
C ILE A 181 22.43 -11.66 -6.45
N ALA A 182 21.55 -12.46 -5.85
CA ALA A 182 20.50 -13.15 -6.59
C ALA A 182 19.42 -12.15 -7.05
N PRO A 183 18.98 -12.20 -8.32
CA PRO A 183 17.88 -11.38 -8.79
C PRO A 183 16.58 -11.81 -8.10
N VAL A 184 15.73 -10.83 -7.76
CA VAL A 184 14.37 -11.08 -7.27
C VAL A 184 13.40 -10.14 -7.96
N ARG A 185 12.20 -10.65 -8.24
CA ARG A 185 11.16 -10.01 -9.06
C ARG A 185 9.83 -9.98 -8.29
N LEU A 186 8.90 -9.14 -8.74
CA LEU A 186 7.56 -9.11 -8.17
C LEU A 186 6.88 -10.48 -8.24
N SER A 187 7.10 -11.21 -9.33
CA SER A 187 6.55 -12.56 -9.57
C SER A 187 7.10 -13.64 -8.63
N ASP A 188 8.23 -13.37 -7.93
CA ASP A 188 8.74 -14.26 -6.89
C ASP A 188 7.92 -14.14 -5.58
N LEU A 189 7.28 -12.99 -5.36
CA LEU A 189 6.39 -12.74 -4.21
C LEU A 189 4.93 -13.02 -4.56
N TYR A 190 4.49 -12.60 -5.75
CA TYR A 190 3.13 -12.79 -6.26
C TYR A 190 3.19 -13.57 -7.59
N PRO A 191 3.20 -14.91 -7.55
CA PRO A 191 3.16 -15.72 -8.75
C PRO A 191 1.91 -15.38 -9.57
N THR A 192 2.02 -15.39 -10.90
CA THR A 192 0.98 -14.98 -11.85
C THR A 192 -0.36 -15.73 -11.69
N SER A 193 -0.34 -16.89 -11.03
CA SER A 193 -1.50 -17.72 -10.69
C SER A 193 -2.26 -17.32 -9.41
N THR A 194 -1.79 -16.30 -8.67
CA THR A 194 -2.35 -15.90 -7.37
C THR A 194 -3.14 -14.59 -7.41
N VAL A 195 -3.37 -14.02 -8.60
CA VAL A 195 -4.13 -12.78 -8.77
C VAL A 195 -5.62 -13.07 -8.55
N GLY A 196 -6.05 -12.99 -7.30
CA GLY A 196 -7.45 -12.76 -6.93
C GLY A 196 -7.72 -11.28 -6.72
N ASP A 197 -8.99 -10.89 -6.66
CA ASP A 197 -9.44 -9.52 -6.36
C ASP A 197 -9.00 -9.11 -4.95
N VAL A 198 -7.77 -8.61 -4.80
CA VAL A 198 -7.30 -8.01 -3.54
C VAL A 198 -7.98 -6.65 -3.41
N PRO A 199 -8.81 -6.43 -2.36
CA PRO A 199 -9.54 -5.19 -2.23
C PRO A 199 -8.62 -3.99 -1.97
N THR A 200 -8.96 -2.83 -2.56
CA THR A 200 -8.15 -1.61 -2.51
C THR A 200 -8.18 -0.94 -1.12
N CYS A 201 -7.23 -0.04 -0.86
CA CYS A 201 -7.22 0.77 0.37
C CYS A 201 -8.53 1.53 0.61
N ALA A 202 -9.21 1.97 -0.46
CA ALA A 202 -10.50 2.64 -0.39
C ALA A 202 -11.63 1.70 0.07
N GLN A 203 -11.53 0.39 -0.22
CA GLN A 203 -12.54 -0.60 0.12
C GLN A 203 -12.43 -1.13 1.56
N VAL A 204 -11.22 -1.21 2.11
CA VAL A 204 -10.98 -1.81 3.43
C VAL A 204 -10.53 -0.81 4.50
N GLY A 205 -10.16 0.40 4.08
CA GLY A 205 -9.57 1.42 4.93
C GLY A 205 -8.06 1.22 5.15
N VAL A 206 -7.40 2.29 5.60
CA VAL A 206 -5.95 2.28 5.83
C VAL A 206 -5.55 3.26 6.92
N LEU A 207 -4.66 2.82 7.81
CA LEU A 207 -4.09 3.66 8.87
C LEU A 207 -3.06 4.65 8.30
N GLY A 208 -3.38 5.95 8.32
CA GLY A 208 -2.52 6.99 7.74
C GLY A 208 -1.11 7.04 8.32
N SER A 209 -0.94 6.83 9.63
CA SER A 209 0.40 6.78 10.25
C SER A 209 1.26 5.62 9.75
N LEU A 210 0.64 4.49 9.37
CA LEU A 210 1.34 3.36 8.76
C LEU A 210 1.79 3.70 7.34
N CYS A 211 0.98 4.44 6.57
CA CYS A 211 1.41 4.96 5.27
C CYS A 211 2.67 5.83 5.39
N LEU A 212 2.72 6.68 6.43
CA LEU A 212 3.89 7.52 6.72
C LEU A 212 5.13 6.69 7.06
N GLN A 213 4.97 5.71 7.96
CA GLN A 213 6.04 4.81 8.35
C GLN A 213 6.61 4.08 7.14
N VAL A 214 5.75 3.56 6.27
CA VAL A 214 6.17 2.77 5.11
C VAL A 214 6.78 3.67 4.04
N GLY A 215 6.23 4.84 3.73
CA GLY A 215 6.87 5.74 2.77
C GLY A 215 8.25 6.24 3.23
N ALA A 216 8.44 6.48 4.53
CA ALA A 216 9.76 6.77 5.08
C ALA A 216 10.73 5.57 4.94
N LEU A 217 10.24 4.34 5.10
CA LEU A 217 11.00 3.12 4.84
C LEU A 217 11.39 3.02 3.36
N LEU A 218 10.47 3.26 2.42
CA LEU A 218 10.76 3.24 0.99
C LEU A 218 11.81 4.29 0.61
N ALA A 219 11.68 5.52 1.12
CA ALA A 219 12.71 6.55 0.92
C ALA A 219 14.09 6.11 1.47
N THR A 220 14.10 5.42 2.62
CA THR A 220 15.33 4.88 3.21
C THR A 220 15.96 3.81 2.32
N GLU A 221 15.17 2.92 1.71
CA GLU A 221 15.69 1.93 0.75
C GLU A 221 16.30 2.59 -0.48
N ALA A 222 15.65 3.61 -1.04
CA ALA A 222 16.20 4.37 -2.16
C ALA A 222 17.53 5.05 -1.77
N VAL A 223 17.62 5.66 -0.59
CA VAL A 223 18.88 6.25 -0.08
C VAL A 223 19.98 5.20 0.04
N LYS A 224 19.69 4.01 0.60
CA LYS A 224 20.68 2.93 0.71
C LYS A 224 21.20 2.48 -0.65
N LEU A 225 20.30 2.28 -1.62
CA LEU A 225 20.65 1.91 -2.99
C LEU A 225 21.51 2.97 -3.69
N ILE A 226 21.11 4.24 -3.62
CA ILE A 226 21.84 5.36 -4.24
C ILE A 226 23.25 5.49 -3.66
N THR A 227 23.34 5.44 -2.34
CA THR A 227 24.57 5.80 -1.61
C THR A 227 25.51 4.63 -1.39
N GLY A 228 25.00 3.40 -1.42
CA GLY A 228 25.71 2.18 -1.03
C GLY A 228 25.82 1.99 0.49
N VAL A 229 25.15 2.82 1.29
CA VAL A 229 25.19 2.75 2.75
C VAL A 229 24.20 1.70 3.24
N GLY A 230 24.63 0.87 4.21
CA GLY A 230 23.79 -0.15 4.82
C GLY A 230 23.46 -1.32 3.89
N GLU A 231 22.34 -1.98 4.17
CA GLU A 231 21.91 -3.20 3.48
C GLU A 231 20.47 -3.04 2.97
N PRO A 232 20.23 -2.90 1.65
CA PRO A 232 18.88 -2.75 1.10
C PRO A 232 18.06 -4.03 1.31
N LEU A 233 16.73 -3.94 1.29
CA LEU A 233 15.79 -5.07 1.42
C LEU A 233 15.79 -6.04 0.22
N LEU A 234 16.80 -5.98 -0.64
CA LEU A 234 16.93 -6.90 -1.76
C LEU A 234 17.10 -8.34 -1.24
N GLY A 235 16.16 -9.23 -1.60
CA GLY A 235 16.13 -10.62 -1.16
C GLY A 235 15.40 -10.86 0.18
N ARG A 236 14.68 -9.88 0.72
CA ARG A 236 13.82 -10.07 1.91
C ARG A 236 12.65 -9.08 1.94
N VAL A 237 11.52 -9.53 2.46
CA VAL A 237 10.33 -8.70 2.66
C VAL A 237 10.24 -8.32 4.12
N VAL A 238 10.13 -7.03 4.42
CA VAL A 238 9.71 -6.55 5.74
C VAL A 238 8.19 -6.63 5.79
N VAL A 239 7.65 -7.25 6.85
CA VAL A 239 6.23 -7.30 7.17
C VAL A 239 5.99 -6.53 8.46
N ILE A 240 5.05 -5.59 8.44
CA ILE A 240 4.70 -4.76 9.59
C ILE A 240 3.25 -5.07 10.01
N ASP A 241 3.05 -5.37 11.29
CA ASP A 241 1.75 -5.41 11.96
C ASP A 241 1.68 -4.21 12.92
N ALA A 242 0.95 -3.18 12.51
CA ALA A 242 0.84 -1.94 13.28
C ALA A 242 -0.04 -2.09 14.54
N LEU A 243 -0.97 -3.04 14.59
CA LEU A 243 -1.80 -3.27 15.78
C LEU A 243 -0.98 -3.87 16.91
N ARG A 244 -0.04 -4.77 16.58
CA ARG A 244 0.84 -5.41 17.56
C ARG A 244 2.19 -4.71 17.72
N GLY A 245 2.49 -3.72 16.88
CA GLY A 245 3.79 -3.05 16.84
C GLY A 245 4.93 -4.01 16.48
N ARG A 246 4.66 -4.98 15.60
CA ARG A 246 5.63 -6.00 15.19
C ARG A 246 6.18 -5.71 13.80
N THR A 247 7.45 -6.06 13.62
CA THR A 247 8.14 -5.99 12.33
C THR A 247 8.96 -7.27 12.18
N ASP A 248 8.66 -8.03 11.14
CA ASP A 248 9.31 -9.30 10.84
C ASP A 248 9.99 -9.22 9.46
N GLU A 249 11.14 -9.86 9.31
CA GLU A 249 11.83 -9.98 8.02
C GLU A 249 11.69 -11.41 7.49
N VAL A 250 11.13 -11.55 6.30
CA VAL A 250 10.92 -12.83 5.63
C VAL A 250 11.86 -12.94 4.43
N PRO A 251 12.73 -13.96 4.34
CA PRO A 251 13.58 -14.15 3.18
C PRO A 251 12.76 -14.31 1.89
N LEU A 252 13.10 -13.53 0.87
CA LEU A 252 12.53 -13.65 -0.47
C LEU A 252 13.52 -14.41 -1.35
N ARG A 253 13.03 -15.42 -2.07
CA ARG A 253 13.85 -16.24 -2.94
C ARG A 253 13.24 -16.26 -4.34
N PRO A 254 14.07 -16.42 -5.38
CA PRO A 254 13.56 -16.66 -6.72
C PRO A 254 12.57 -17.84 -6.71
N ALA A 255 11.46 -17.74 -7.44
CA ALA A 255 10.46 -18.80 -7.55
C ALA A 255 11.04 -20.11 -8.13
N THR A 256 12.14 -20.02 -8.86
CA THR A 256 12.90 -21.16 -9.41
C THR A 256 13.80 -21.86 -8.40
N ALA A 257 14.00 -21.27 -7.20
CA ALA A 257 14.77 -21.91 -6.14
C ALA A 257 13.97 -23.09 -5.54
N PRO A 258 14.62 -24.24 -5.25
CA PRO A 258 13.94 -25.37 -4.63
C PRO A 258 13.31 -24.92 -3.30
N ALA A 259 11.99 -25.14 -3.17
CA ALA A 259 11.28 -24.81 -1.95
C ALA A 259 11.90 -25.57 -0.78
N PRO A 260 12.29 -24.90 0.32
CA PRO A 260 12.64 -25.62 1.53
C PRO A 260 11.42 -26.44 1.98
N ALA A 261 11.64 -27.61 2.58
CA ALA A 261 10.58 -28.40 3.20
C ALA A 261 10.08 -27.70 4.47
N VAL A 262 9.50 -26.51 4.32
CA VAL A 262 8.83 -25.79 5.39
C VAL A 262 7.42 -26.34 5.43
N ARG A 263 7.13 -27.10 6.49
CA ARG A 263 5.75 -27.30 6.91
C ARG A 263 5.25 -25.94 7.35
N VAL A 264 4.59 -25.21 6.45
CA VAL A 264 3.75 -24.08 6.85
C VAL A 264 2.70 -24.73 7.74
N SER A 265 2.79 -24.53 9.06
CA SER A 265 1.63 -24.78 9.90
C SER A 265 0.54 -23.88 9.33
N ALA A 266 -0.57 -24.49 8.90
CA ALA A 266 -1.74 -23.71 8.51
C ALA A 266 -1.96 -22.63 9.57
N PRO A 267 -2.27 -21.37 9.18
CA PRO A 267 -2.64 -20.36 10.15
C PRO A 267 -3.66 -20.99 11.12
N PRO A 268 -3.58 -20.73 12.44
CA PRO A 268 -4.56 -21.27 13.36
C PRO A 268 -5.92 -20.97 12.78
N ALA A 269 -6.73 -22.02 12.52
CA ALA A 269 -8.00 -21.88 11.84
C ALA A 269 -8.80 -20.82 12.59
N ALA A 270 -8.87 -19.62 12.02
CA ALA A 270 -9.66 -18.55 12.58
C ALA A 270 -11.09 -19.09 12.51
N ALA A 271 -11.71 -19.33 13.68
CA ALA A 271 -13.00 -20.00 13.81
C ALA A 271 -13.89 -19.70 12.60
N ASP A 272 -14.19 -20.73 11.81
CA ASP A 272 -14.83 -20.55 10.50
C ASP A 272 -16.11 -19.74 10.70
N VAL A 273 -16.24 -18.67 9.92
CA VAL A 273 -17.47 -17.88 9.87
C VAL A 273 -18.38 -18.55 8.85
N PRO A 274 -19.60 -18.98 9.20
CA PRO A 274 -20.56 -19.49 8.25
C PRO A 274 -20.97 -18.40 7.28
N HIS A 275 -20.95 -18.74 5.99
CA HIS A 275 -21.45 -17.90 4.91
C HIS A 275 -22.77 -18.48 4.43
N LEU A 276 -23.84 -17.70 4.51
CA LEU A 276 -25.20 -18.08 4.12
C LEU A 276 -25.50 -17.43 2.77
N ASP A 277 -26.07 -18.18 1.84
CA ASP A 277 -26.66 -17.58 0.64
C ASP A 277 -27.93 -16.76 0.99
N ALA A 278 -28.56 -16.12 0.00
CA ALA A 278 -29.70 -15.25 0.29
C ALA A 278 -30.92 -16.03 0.82
N ASP A 279 -31.13 -17.27 0.37
CA ASP A 279 -32.24 -18.11 0.83
C ASP A 279 -32.05 -18.60 2.27
N ALA A 280 -30.86 -19.10 2.60
CA ALA A 280 -30.49 -19.45 3.96
C ALA A 280 -30.55 -18.22 4.88
N THR A 281 -30.16 -17.05 4.38
CA THR A 281 -30.28 -15.78 5.11
C THR A 281 -31.75 -15.43 5.39
N ARG A 282 -32.64 -15.52 4.39
CA ARG A 282 -34.09 -15.30 4.58
C ARG A 282 -34.68 -16.27 5.61
N ALA A 283 -34.31 -17.55 5.54
CA ALA A 283 -34.78 -18.56 6.47
C ALA A 283 -34.32 -18.27 7.91
N ALA A 284 -33.05 -17.88 8.09
CA ALA A 284 -32.52 -17.50 9.39
C ALA A 284 -33.18 -16.23 9.95
N LEU A 285 -33.48 -15.24 9.10
CA LEU A 285 -34.23 -14.04 9.49
C LEU A 285 -35.65 -14.37 9.93
N ALA A 286 -36.35 -15.25 9.20
CA ALA A 286 -37.67 -15.75 9.61
C ALA A 286 -37.61 -16.55 10.93
N GLY A 287 -36.47 -17.18 11.21
CA GLY A 287 -36.17 -17.86 12.48
C GLY A 287 -35.79 -16.94 13.64
N GLY A 288 -35.76 -15.61 13.43
CA GLY A 288 -35.48 -14.62 14.47
C GLY A 288 -34.01 -14.15 14.55
N ALA A 289 -33.18 -14.47 13.56
CA ALA A 289 -31.84 -13.88 13.46
C ALA A 289 -31.92 -12.37 13.21
N THR A 290 -30.95 -11.61 13.72
CA THR A 290 -30.83 -10.17 13.46
C THR A 290 -29.90 -9.94 12.28
N LEU A 291 -30.33 -9.20 11.26
CA LEU A 291 -29.47 -8.75 10.17
C LEU A 291 -28.82 -7.41 10.54
N ILE A 292 -27.50 -7.33 10.45
CA ILE A 292 -26.74 -6.10 10.68
C ILE A 292 -26.04 -5.70 9.39
N ASP A 293 -26.35 -4.50 8.90
CA ASP A 293 -25.67 -3.88 7.76
C ASP A 293 -24.51 -3.02 8.27
N VAL A 294 -23.28 -3.44 7.95
CA VAL A 294 -22.04 -2.79 8.42
C VAL A 294 -21.47 -1.77 7.44
N ARG A 295 -22.23 -1.42 6.39
CA ARG A 295 -21.86 -0.34 5.46
C ARG A 295 -21.97 1.03 6.13
N GLU A 296 -21.34 2.02 5.52
CA GLU A 296 -21.39 3.40 6.00
C GLU A 296 -22.76 4.04 5.72
N PRO A 297 -23.21 5.05 6.49
CA PRO A 297 -24.55 5.64 6.34
C PRO A 297 -24.88 6.17 4.94
N HIS A 298 -23.86 6.62 4.20
CA HIS A 298 -24.03 7.10 2.83
C HIS A 298 -24.26 5.96 1.81
N GLU A 299 -23.83 4.73 2.14
CA GLU A 299 -24.10 3.53 1.35
C GLU A 299 -25.50 2.99 1.65
N THR A 300 -25.88 2.90 2.93
CA THR A 300 -27.20 2.39 3.35
C THR A 300 -28.34 3.32 2.94
N ALA A 301 -28.09 4.63 2.84
CA ALA A 301 -29.03 5.59 2.28
C ALA A 301 -29.47 5.27 0.83
N ARG A 302 -28.71 4.44 0.09
CA ARG A 302 -29.07 3.98 -1.28
C ARG A 302 -30.00 2.77 -1.29
N GLY A 303 -30.24 2.15 -0.12
CA GLY A 303 -31.08 0.98 0.03
C GLY A 303 -30.47 -0.04 1.00
N VAL A 304 -31.34 -0.68 1.78
CA VAL A 304 -31.00 -1.72 2.75
C VAL A 304 -31.93 -2.92 2.61
N ILE A 305 -31.52 -4.07 3.14
CA ILE A 305 -32.42 -5.21 3.30
C ILE A 305 -33.48 -4.85 4.37
N PRO A 306 -34.78 -5.04 4.11
CA PRO A 306 -35.83 -4.71 5.08
C PRO A 306 -35.59 -5.38 6.44
N GLY A 307 -35.65 -4.59 7.51
CA GLY A 307 -35.41 -5.06 8.88
C GLY A 307 -33.93 -5.14 9.29
N ALA A 308 -32.99 -4.75 8.42
CA ALA A 308 -31.59 -4.65 8.78
C ALA A 308 -31.35 -3.53 9.81
N VAL A 309 -30.53 -3.82 10.81
CA VAL A 309 -29.99 -2.85 11.75
C VAL A 309 -28.75 -2.22 11.12
N GLU A 310 -28.80 -0.91 10.89
CA GLU A 310 -27.66 -0.15 10.34
C GLU A 310 -26.64 0.11 11.44
N LEU A 311 -25.49 -0.56 11.37
CA LEU A 311 -24.43 -0.44 12.35
C LEU A 311 -23.06 -0.47 11.66
N PRO A 312 -22.52 0.70 11.27
CA PRO A 312 -21.25 0.77 10.54
C PRO A 312 -20.14 -0.02 11.23
N LEU A 313 -19.31 -0.70 10.43
CA LEU A 313 -18.30 -1.65 10.93
C LEU A 313 -17.48 -1.07 12.09
N GLY A 314 -17.02 0.17 11.98
CA GLY A 314 -16.22 0.82 13.02
C GLY A 314 -16.93 0.89 14.39
N ARG A 315 -18.24 1.18 14.39
CA ARG A 315 -19.05 1.24 15.60
C ARG A 315 -19.28 -0.15 16.20
N LEU A 316 -19.55 -1.14 15.34
CA LEU A 316 -19.75 -2.52 15.78
C LEU A 316 -18.48 -3.14 16.36
N LEU A 317 -17.32 -2.86 15.78
CA LEU A 317 -16.03 -3.34 16.32
C LEU A 317 -15.67 -2.66 17.64
N ALA A 318 -16.02 -1.39 17.83
CA ALA A 318 -15.78 -0.67 19.07
C ALA A 318 -16.70 -1.14 20.20
N GLU A 319 -17.95 -1.46 19.89
CA GLU A 319 -18.96 -1.88 20.86
C GLU A 319 -19.73 -3.12 20.35
N PRO A 320 -19.13 -4.34 20.40
CA PRO A 320 -19.75 -5.56 19.87
C PRO A 320 -21.11 -5.91 20.51
N ALA A 321 -21.35 -5.45 21.74
CA ALA A 321 -22.63 -5.64 22.44
C ALA A 321 -23.82 -4.97 21.72
N LEU A 322 -23.58 -4.01 20.82
CA LEU A 322 -24.62 -3.38 20.01
C LEU A 322 -25.26 -4.35 19.01
N ALA A 323 -24.64 -5.50 18.74
CA ALA A 323 -25.23 -6.53 17.90
C ALA A 323 -26.47 -7.20 18.54
N GLY A 324 -26.72 -6.97 19.83
CA GLY A 324 -27.83 -7.57 20.55
C GLY A 324 -27.58 -9.02 20.95
N ALA A 325 -28.63 -9.69 21.40
CA ALA A 325 -28.60 -11.09 21.81
C ALA A 325 -29.25 -11.98 20.75
N GLY A 326 -28.66 -13.16 20.50
CA GLY A 326 -29.17 -14.14 19.56
C GLY A 326 -28.31 -14.28 18.29
N PRO A 327 -28.75 -15.08 17.31
CA PRO A 327 -28.03 -15.27 16.05
C PRO A 327 -28.00 -13.98 15.23
N VAL A 328 -26.83 -13.63 14.73
CA VAL A 328 -26.58 -12.41 13.95
C VAL A 328 -26.13 -12.80 12.55
N ILE A 329 -26.67 -12.12 11.53
CA ILE A 329 -26.19 -12.20 10.16
C ILE A 329 -25.63 -10.83 9.82
N VAL A 330 -24.42 -10.79 9.28
CA VAL A 330 -23.76 -9.54 8.91
C VAL A 330 -23.74 -9.42 7.39
N VAL A 331 -24.06 -8.23 6.89
CA VAL A 331 -23.99 -7.89 5.47
C VAL A 331 -23.15 -6.63 5.25
N CYS A 332 -22.39 -6.61 4.17
CA CYS A 332 -21.81 -5.39 3.61
C CYS A 332 -21.98 -5.41 2.09
N GLN A 333 -21.27 -4.55 1.34
CA GLN A 333 -21.44 -4.52 -0.11
C GLN A 333 -21.05 -5.86 -0.78
N VAL A 334 -19.87 -6.39 -0.47
CA VAL A 334 -19.27 -7.57 -1.16
C VAL A 334 -18.75 -8.68 -0.22
N GLY A 335 -19.07 -8.62 1.08
CA GLY A 335 -18.71 -9.65 2.08
C GLY A 335 -17.47 -9.38 2.94
N VAL A 336 -16.43 -8.68 2.45
CA VAL A 336 -15.15 -8.50 3.17
C VAL A 336 -15.31 -7.85 4.56
N ARG A 337 -16.06 -6.74 4.65
CA ARG A 337 -16.33 -6.06 5.93
C ARG A 337 -17.21 -6.89 6.86
N ALA A 338 -18.13 -7.67 6.30
CA ALA A 338 -19.04 -8.53 7.05
C ALA A 338 -18.28 -9.69 7.72
N ASP A 339 -17.32 -10.31 7.03
CA ASP A 339 -16.42 -11.32 7.62
C ASP A 339 -15.68 -10.79 8.85
N ARG A 340 -15.13 -9.58 8.75
CA ARG A 340 -14.40 -8.96 9.86
C ARG A 340 -15.31 -8.72 11.07
N ALA A 341 -16.50 -8.18 10.84
CA ALA A 341 -17.51 -8.00 11.88
C ALA A 341 -17.92 -9.34 12.52
N ALA A 342 -18.23 -10.35 11.71
CA ALA A 342 -18.65 -11.66 12.20
C ALA A 342 -17.55 -12.37 13.02
N ARG A 343 -16.28 -12.25 12.63
CA ARG A 343 -15.14 -12.77 13.42
C ARG A 343 -15.02 -12.06 14.77
N ALA A 344 -15.16 -10.73 14.80
CA ALA A 344 -15.11 -9.97 16.05
C ALA A 344 -16.27 -10.32 16.98
N LEU A 345 -17.48 -10.47 16.43
CA LEU A 345 -18.67 -10.93 17.16
C LEU A 345 -18.51 -12.33 17.73
N ARG A 346 -18.02 -13.29 16.93
CA ARG A 346 -17.73 -14.65 17.40
C ARG A 346 -16.67 -14.67 18.49
N ALA A 347 -15.62 -13.86 18.37
CA ALA A 347 -14.59 -13.73 19.41
C ALA A 347 -15.16 -13.15 20.72
N ALA A 348 -16.23 -12.35 20.64
CA ALA A 348 -16.99 -11.84 21.78
C ALA A 348 -18.10 -12.81 22.27
N GLY A 349 -18.22 -14.00 21.68
CA GLY A 349 -19.21 -15.03 22.07
C GLY A 349 -20.59 -14.92 21.41
N VAL A 350 -20.73 -14.08 20.37
CA VAL A 350 -21.98 -13.93 19.61
C VAL A 350 -22.00 -14.92 18.44
N ASP A 351 -23.11 -15.63 18.24
CA ASP A 351 -23.29 -16.50 17.07
C ASP A 351 -23.54 -15.65 15.82
N ALA A 352 -22.49 -15.41 15.04
CA ALA A 352 -22.54 -14.57 13.85
C ALA A 352 -22.29 -15.36 12.56
N ALA A 353 -23.00 -15.03 11.48
CA ALA A 353 -22.79 -15.53 10.13
C ALA A 353 -22.72 -14.34 9.14
N VAL A 354 -22.30 -14.60 7.90
CA VAL A 354 -22.18 -13.59 6.84
C VAL A 354 -23.14 -13.91 5.70
N LEU A 355 -23.82 -12.89 5.16
CA LEU A 355 -24.51 -13.03 3.88
C LEU A 355 -23.47 -13.09 2.74
N ALA A 356 -23.36 -14.25 2.11
CA ALA A 356 -22.44 -14.53 1.02
C ALA A 356 -22.73 -13.60 -0.17
N GLY A 357 -21.67 -12.97 -0.72
CA GLY A 357 -21.78 -12.04 -1.84
C GLY A 357 -22.41 -10.68 -1.51
N GLY A 358 -22.77 -10.43 -0.25
CA GLY A 358 -23.23 -9.12 0.23
C GLY A 358 -24.52 -8.61 -0.42
N MET A 359 -24.65 -7.28 -0.47
CA MET A 359 -25.80 -6.60 -1.07
C MET A 359 -25.92 -6.82 -2.58
N ASP A 360 -24.80 -7.04 -3.28
CA ASP A 360 -24.79 -7.28 -4.72
C ASP A 360 -25.52 -8.60 -5.04
N ALA A 361 -25.17 -9.68 -4.32
CA ALA A 361 -25.83 -10.96 -4.45
C ALA A 361 -27.32 -10.89 -4.04
N TRP A 362 -27.63 -10.21 -2.94
CA TRP A 362 -29.01 -10.04 -2.50
C TRP A 362 -29.90 -9.35 -3.54
N THR A 363 -29.36 -8.29 -4.17
CA THR A 363 -30.10 -7.49 -5.15
C THR A 363 -30.30 -8.26 -6.45
N ALA A 364 -29.26 -8.94 -6.94
CA ALA A 364 -29.32 -9.76 -8.14
C ALA A 364 -30.38 -10.87 -8.02
N GLU A 365 -30.43 -11.56 -6.88
CA GLU A 365 -31.40 -12.63 -6.65
C GLU A 365 -32.83 -12.10 -6.41
N SER A 366 -32.96 -10.92 -5.81
CA SER A 366 -34.27 -10.28 -5.62
C SER A 366 -34.86 -9.82 -6.96
N ALA A 367 -34.04 -9.32 -7.87
CA ALA A 367 -34.47 -8.97 -9.23
C ALA A 367 -34.94 -10.22 -10.02
N ALA A 368 -34.16 -11.31 -9.95
CA ALA A 368 -34.51 -12.57 -10.62
C ALA A 368 -35.83 -13.21 -10.15
N ARG A 369 -36.31 -12.87 -8.95
CA ARG A 369 -37.58 -13.36 -8.38
C ARG A 369 -38.79 -12.47 -8.69
N VAL A 370 -38.58 -11.20 -9.04
CA VAL A 370 -39.67 -10.31 -9.48
C VAL A 370 -40.06 -10.63 -10.94
N ASP A 371 -39.13 -11.19 -11.71
CA ASP A 371 -39.30 -11.58 -13.11
C ASP A 371 -39.79 -13.04 -13.30
N ALA A 372 -40.04 -13.80 -12.22
CA ALA A 372 -40.45 -15.21 -12.23
C ALA A 372 -41.91 -15.40 -11.76
#